data_AF-A0AAU7BMR7-F1
#
_entry.id   AF-A0AAU7BMR7-F1
#
_cell.length_a   1.000
_cell.length_b   1.000
_cell.length_c   1.000
_cell.angle_alpha   90.00
_cell.angle_beta   90.00
_cell.angle_gamma   90.00
#
_symmetry.space_group_name_H-M   'P 1'
#
loop_
_entity.id
_entity.type
_entity.pdbx_description
1 polymer ?
#
loop_
_entity_poly.entity_id
_entity_poly.type
_entity_poly.pdbx_seq_one_letter_code
_entity_poly.pdbx_strand_id
1 'polypeptide(L)'
;MGHPDLKPNIDPIWLQTQRTNGTLPALASNHATQVAGVMVGARNDQGGIGIAYDAKIGGHYLANKGDDLTNLGQMVNYDIANNSWGFKTDFGLTNVPEGKVDTALALAFSTTLAATNGRGGLGTIVVASGGNQRHKGGNAQGSLTNNNRHAIEVAAINAKADLSVLQAATAPFSNPGSSLLVAAPGSHVLSSGVSLEAERGASVGSAYSTTQGTSFAAPIVSGVVALMLQANPGLGYRDVQQILALSARIVDDASTQWAYNAGRNWNGGGMHASHDYGFGMIDARAAVRLAESWGSRATKANERLLTASSEPVAQQVAAGQVATLSLTLPADLLVEHVEVDVHSMVGRLGDMTLTLVSPGGTRSVLLDRTGKAPGSGDDDLGDSRSGAFKYGFMSTHHRAERSAGEWKLEVRNAVAGLPLTLDRWTLRLVGSPGTTDDVYYFTDDYANLVAENPGRAKLDDAISGTAGGRNTLNAAAVSRSISVDLASGSASIAGAALTITPGSVQNLISGDGDDTLIAGPTGALLDGGRGYNLLKGGGGYRPLCHPQACRR
;
A
#
# COMPACT_ATOMS: atom_id res chain seq x y z
N MET A 1 -24.52 2.12 -16.08
CA MET A 1 -24.54 1.25 -17.29
C MET A 1 -24.79 2.01 -18.59
N GLY A 2 -25.63 3.05 -18.62
CA GLY A 2 -25.84 3.87 -19.82
C GLY A 2 -24.85 5.03 -20.03
N HIS A 3 -23.95 5.29 -19.08
CA HIS A 3 -23.01 6.41 -19.13
C HIS A 3 -22.04 6.26 -20.33
N PRO A 4 -21.86 7.30 -21.17
CA PRO A 4 -21.05 7.22 -22.39
C PRO A 4 -19.59 6.79 -22.12
N ASP A 5 -18.98 7.26 -21.04
CA ASP A 5 -17.59 6.91 -20.71
C ASP A 5 -17.43 5.54 -20.04
N LEU A 6 -18.51 4.92 -19.55
CA LEU A 6 -18.41 3.62 -18.88
C LEU A 6 -18.90 2.48 -19.77
N LYS A 7 -19.91 2.75 -20.62
CA LYS A 7 -20.53 1.75 -21.47
C LYS A 7 -19.53 0.93 -22.30
N PRO A 8 -18.48 1.51 -22.93
CA PRO A 8 -17.50 0.74 -23.70
C PRO A 8 -16.67 -0.25 -22.86
N ASN A 9 -16.55 0.03 -21.56
CA ASN A 9 -15.68 -0.70 -20.64
C ASN A 9 -16.44 -1.62 -19.68
N ILE A 10 -17.77 -1.65 -19.71
CA ILE A 10 -18.54 -2.67 -18.98
C ILE A 10 -18.21 -4.04 -19.56
N ASP A 11 -17.90 -4.99 -18.69
CA ASP A 11 -17.70 -6.38 -19.07
C ASP A 11 -19.04 -6.98 -19.59
N PRO A 12 -19.09 -7.43 -20.86
CA PRO A 12 -20.31 -7.97 -21.44
C PRO A 12 -20.77 -9.29 -20.82
N ILE A 13 -19.85 -10.14 -20.35
CA ILE A 13 -20.15 -11.42 -19.70
C ILE A 13 -20.75 -11.15 -18.31
N TRP A 14 -20.12 -10.26 -17.55
CA TRP A 14 -20.67 -9.84 -16.26
C TRP A 14 -22.07 -9.25 -16.44
N LEU A 15 -22.25 -8.33 -17.39
CA LEU A 15 -23.54 -7.67 -17.63
C LEU A 15 -24.64 -8.67 -18.00
N GLN A 16 -24.34 -9.63 -18.87
CA GLN A 16 -25.29 -10.67 -19.26
C GLN A 16 -25.66 -11.57 -18.07
N THR A 17 -24.69 -11.90 -17.21
CA THR A 17 -24.91 -12.69 -16.00
C THR A 17 -25.86 -11.96 -15.03
N GLN A 18 -25.61 -10.68 -14.77
CA GLN A 18 -26.47 -9.90 -13.86
C GLN A 18 -27.89 -9.73 -14.41
N ARG A 19 -28.05 -9.60 -15.73
CA ARG A 19 -29.38 -9.57 -16.38
C ARG A 19 -30.11 -10.89 -16.22
N THR A 20 -29.42 -12.00 -16.44
CA THR A 20 -29.99 -13.35 -16.34
C THR A 20 -30.43 -13.66 -14.91
N ASN A 21 -29.64 -13.23 -13.93
CA ASN A 21 -29.94 -13.45 -12.52
C ASN A 21 -30.93 -12.43 -11.92
N GLY A 22 -31.30 -11.38 -12.66
CA GLY A 22 -32.17 -10.31 -12.15
C GLY A 22 -31.54 -9.49 -11.02
N THR A 23 -30.22 -9.45 -10.93
CA THR A 23 -29.45 -8.85 -9.82
C THR A 23 -28.96 -7.43 -10.10
N LEU A 24 -29.29 -6.86 -11.25
CA LEU A 24 -28.98 -5.46 -11.55
C LEU A 24 -29.75 -4.54 -10.61
N PRO A 25 -29.08 -3.59 -9.93
CA PRO A 25 -29.76 -2.68 -9.02
C PRO A 25 -30.74 -1.78 -9.78
N ALA A 26 -31.93 -1.57 -9.20
CA ALA A 26 -32.97 -0.72 -9.78
C ALA A 26 -32.59 0.78 -9.78
N LEU A 27 -31.67 1.19 -8.90
CA LEU A 27 -31.19 2.57 -8.79
C LEU A 27 -29.69 2.65 -9.12
N ALA A 28 -29.31 3.69 -9.85
CA ALA A 28 -27.91 4.00 -10.13
C ALA A 28 -27.25 4.64 -8.91
N SER A 29 -26.10 4.10 -8.47
CA SER A 29 -25.27 4.74 -7.46
C SER A 29 -24.39 5.81 -8.12
N ASN A 30 -24.58 7.07 -7.74
CA ASN A 30 -23.72 8.16 -8.22
C ASN A 30 -22.27 7.96 -7.79
N HIS A 31 -22.05 7.59 -6.53
CA HIS A 31 -20.71 7.32 -5.99
C HIS A 31 -19.99 6.19 -6.74
N ALA A 32 -20.66 5.06 -6.99
CA ALA A 32 -20.06 3.96 -7.74
C ALA A 32 -19.75 4.34 -9.19
N THR A 33 -20.59 5.19 -9.81
CA THR A 33 -20.37 5.71 -11.17
C THR A 33 -19.14 6.63 -11.21
N GLN A 34 -18.99 7.51 -10.21
CA GLN A 34 -17.81 8.36 -10.06
C GLN A 34 -16.54 7.55 -9.79
N VAL A 35 -16.60 6.52 -8.94
CA VAL A 35 -15.46 5.64 -8.69
C VAL A 35 -15.04 4.90 -9.97
N ALA A 36 -16.01 4.37 -10.73
CA ALA A 36 -15.75 3.72 -12.00
C ALA A 36 -15.12 4.66 -13.04
N GLY A 37 -15.57 5.91 -13.13
CA GLY A 37 -15.03 6.91 -14.07
C GLY A 37 -13.54 7.16 -13.86
N VAL A 38 -13.08 7.24 -12.61
CA VAL A 38 -11.66 7.41 -12.28
C VAL A 38 -10.82 6.20 -12.73
N MET A 39 -11.34 4.98 -12.58
CA MET A 39 -10.60 3.76 -12.94
C MET A 39 -10.57 3.52 -14.45
N VAL A 40 -11.74 3.52 -15.07
CA VAL A 40 -11.99 2.94 -16.39
C VAL A 40 -12.83 3.83 -17.31
N GLY A 41 -12.89 5.14 -17.05
CA GLY A 41 -13.47 6.08 -18.01
C GLY A 41 -12.82 5.91 -19.40
N ALA A 42 -13.64 5.69 -20.42
CA ALA A 42 -13.19 5.42 -21.76
C ALA A 42 -12.45 6.62 -22.35
N ARG A 43 -11.43 6.36 -23.17
CA ARG A 43 -10.77 7.39 -23.97
C ARG A 43 -11.65 7.75 -25.16
N ASN A 44 -12.46 8.79 -25.01
CA ASN A 44 -13.35 9.32 -26.04
C ASN A 44 -13.31 10.87 -26.02
N ASP A 45 -14.15 11.53 -26.82
CA ASP A 45 -14.26 13.00 -26.86
C ASP A 45 -15.25 13.56 -25.81
N GLN A 46 -15.47 12.85 -24.69
CA GLN A 46 -16.41 13.23 -23.63
C GLN A 46 -15.74 13.13 -22.25
N GLY A 47 -16.13 14.02 -21.33
CA GLY A 47 -15.74 13.87 -19.93
C GLY A 47 -14.24 13.87 -19.65
N GLY A 48 -13.79 12.81 -18.98
CA GLY A 48 -12.39 12.57 -18.63
C GLY A 48 -11.98 11.13 -18.96
N ILE A 49 -10.69 10.82 -18.77
CA ILE A 49 -10.12 9.51 -19.10
C ILE A 49 -9.76 8.79 -17.81
N GLY A 50 -10.20 7.54 -17.67
CA GLY A 50 -9.82 6.68 -16.55
C GLY A 50 -8.35 6.29 -16.63
N ILE A 51 -7.74 6.00 -15.49
CA ILE A 51 -6.33 5.62 -15.42
C ILE A 51 -6.03 4.38 -16.28
N ALA A 52 -6.92 3.39 -16.26
CA ALA A 52 -6.86 2.18 -17.08
C ALA A 52 -8.04 2.16 -18.06
N TYR A 53 -8.04 3.10 -19.01
CA TYR A 53 -9.15 3.37 -19.92
C TYR A 53 -9.54 2.23 -20.88
N ASP A 54 -8.74 1.16 -20.98
CA ASP A 54 -9.06 -0.05 -21.76
C ASP A 54 -9.48 -1.25 -20.88
N ALA A 55 -9.38 -1.13 -19.55
CA ALA A 55 -9.76 -2.20 -18.63
C ALA A 55 -11.28 -2.41 -18.59
N LYS A 56 -11.70 -3.64 -18.29
CA LYS A 56 -13.12 -3.98 -18.14
C LYS A 56 -13.58 -3.89 -16.69
N ILE A 57 -14.85 -3.53 -16.49
CA ILE A 57 -15.45 -3.38 -15.16
C ILE A 57 -16.74 -4.19 -15.02
N GLY A 58 -16.85 -4.87 -13.88
CA GLY A 58 -18.08 -5.36 -13.30
C GLY A 58 -18.30 -4.73 -11.91
N GLY A 59 -19.52 -4.75 -11.41
CA GLY A 59 -19.85 -4.19 -10.10
C GLY A 59 -20.75 -5.10 -9.28
N HIS A 60 -20.55 -5.13 -7.97
CA HIS A 60 -21.45 -5.83 -7.06
C HIS A 60 -21.95 -4.84 -6.02
N TYR A 61 -23.28 -4.72 -5.89
CA TYR A 61 -23.89 -3.80 -4.95
C TYR A 61 -23.95 -4.44 -3.55
N LEU A 62 -23.52 -3.71 -2.53
CA LEU A 62 -23.65 -4.11 -1.14
C LEU A 62 -24.83 -3.35 -0.51
N ALA A 63 -25.86 -4.08 -0.08
CA ALA A 63 -27.11 -3.56 0.46
C ALA A 63 -27.08 -3.32 1.98
N ASN A 64 -25.95 -3.60 2.63
CA ASN A 64 -25.78 -3.71 4.08
C ASN A 64 -26.72 -4.77 4.69
N LYS A 65 -26.77 -5.97 4.07
CA LYS A 65 -27.65 -7.10 4.43
C LYS A 65 -26.93 -8.44 4.25
N GLY A 66 -27.54 -9.54 4.72
CA GLY A 66 -26.94 -10.88 4.67
C GLY A 66 -26.49 -11.36 3.28
N ASP A 67 -27.13 -10.91 2.19
CA ASP A 67 -26.70 -11.28 0.82
C ASP A 67 -25.37 -10.65 0.39
N ASP A 68 -24.88 -9.64 1.13
CA ASP A 68 -23.59 -8.99 0.85
C ASP A 68 -22.42 -9.95 1.04
N LEU A 69 -22.58 -11.00 1.85
CA LEU A 69 -21.56 -12.04 2.03
C LEU A 69 -21.25 -12.74 0.71
N THR A 70 -22.30 -13.05 -0.07
CA THR A 70 -22.16 -13.67 -1.40
C THR A 70 -21.47 -12.71 -2.36
N ASN A 71 -21.81 -11.42 -2.32
CA ASN A 71 -21.21 -10.40 -3.18
C ASN A 71 -19.75 -10.12 -2.84
N LEU A 72 -19.39 -10.09 -1.55
CA LEU A 72 -17.99 -9.99 -1.12
C LEU A 72 -17.17 -11.21 -1.59
N GLY A 73 -17.77 -12.40 -1.59
CA GLY A 73 -17.15 -13.61 -2.14
C GLY A 73 -16.81 -13.50 -3.63
N GLN A 74 -17.48 -12.64 -4.40
CA GLN A 74 -17.22 -12.46 -5.84
C GLN A 74 -15.87 -11.82 -6.13
N MET A 75 -15.21 -11.18 -5.14
CA MET A 75 -13.88 -10.58 -5.32
C MET A 75 -12.88 -11.57 -5.94
N VAL A 76 -12.97 -12.86 -5.60
CA VAL A 76 -12.08 -13.92 -6.12
C VAL A 76 -12.13 -14.07 -7.65
N ASN A 77 -13.22 -13.62 -8.29
CA ASN A 77 -13.43 -13.74 -9.73
C ASN A 77 -12.84 -12.57 -10.53
N TYR A 78 -12.23 -11.57 -9.87
CA TYR A 78 -11.66 -10.40 -10.51
C TYR A 78 -10.14 -10.35 -10.34
N ASP A 79 -9.47 -9.70 -11.30
CA ASP A 79 -8.05 -9.36 -11.14
C ASP A 79 -7.84 -8.34 -10.01
N ILE A 80 -8.70 -7.33 -9.96
CA ILE A 80 -8.63 -6.20 -9.04
C ILE A 80 -10.02 -5.96 -8.44
N ALA A 81 -10.10 -5.79 -7.12
CA ALA A 81 -11.32 -5.46 -6.40
C ALA A 81 -11.16 -4.12 -5.67
N ASN A 82 -11.85 -3.08 -6.14
CA ASN A 82 -11.82 -1.75 -5.54
C ASN A 82 -12.95 -1.58 -4.50
N ASN A 83 -12.57 -1.33 -3.24
CA ASN A 83 -13.45 -1.11 -2.10
C ASN A 83 -13.35 0.33 -1.59
N SER A 84 -14.14 1.23 -2.20
CA SER A 84 -14.25 2.64 -1.79
C SER A 84 -15.32 2.85 -0.70
N TRP A 85 -15.41 1.94 0.27
CA TRP A 85 -16.40 1.91 1.36
C TRP A 85 -15.76 1.38 2.66
N GLY A 86 -16.47 1.51 3.79
CA GLY A 86 -16.01 1.05 5.10
C GLY A 86 -17.16 0.96 6.10
N PHE A 87 -16.86 0.51 7.32
CA PHE A 87 -17.86 0.44 8.39
C PHE A 87 -18.11 1.83 9.01
N LYS A 88 -19.32 2.03 9.55
CA LYS A 88 -19.70 3.30 10.19
C LYS A 88 -19.07 3.50 11.56
N THR A 89 -18.80 2.40 12.27
CA THR A 89 -18.29 2.41 13.64
C THR A 89 -16.87 1.89 13.64
N ASP A 90 -15.91 2.80 13.78
CA ASP A 90 -14.50 2.46 13.92
C ASP A 90 -14.30 1.55 15.14
N PHE A 91 -13.45 0.55 15.02
CA PHE A 91 -13.16 -0.46 16.05
C PHE A 91 -14.44 -1.15 16.60
N GLY A 92 -15.53 -1.18 15.83
CA GLY A 92 -16.84 -1.66 16.32
C GLY A 92 -16.90 -3.16 16.66
N LEU A 93 -15.91 -3.93 16.20
CA LEU A 93 -15.88 -5.39 16.34
C LEU A 93 -15.26 -5.90 17.63
N THR A 94 -14.72 -5.01 18.45
CA THR A 94 -14.11 -5.36 19.74
C THR A 94 -15.11 -6.04 20.69
N ASN A 95 -16.41 -6.02 20.35
CA ASN A 95 -17.54 -6.49 21.15
C ASN A 95 -18.42 -7.55 20.45
N VAL A 96 -18.00 -8.19 19.35
CA VAL A 96 -18.80 -9.27 18.75
C VAL A 96 -18.70 -10.52 19.63
N PRO A 97 -19.82 -11.09 20.13
CA PRO A 97 -19.79 -12.33 20.89
C PRO A 97 -19.21 -13.47 20.05
N GLU A 98 -18.34 -14.28 20.65
CA GLU A 98 -17.82 -15.52 20.04
C GLU A 98 -19.00 -16.37 19.50
N GLY A 99 -18.92 -16.76 18.21
CA GLY A 99 -19.91 -17.63 17.58
C GLY A 99 -20.98 -16.97 16.70
N LYS A 100 -20.96 -15.63 16.47
CA LYS A 100 -21.80 -14.99 15.45
C LYS A 100 -21.01 -14.64 14.19
N VAL A 101 -21.45 -15.15 13.03
CA VAL A 101 -20.94 -14.71 11.72
C VAL A 101 -21.55 -13.33 11.42
N ASP A 102 -20.70 -12.31 11.39
CA ASP A 102 -21.02 -10.95 10.92
C ASP A 102 -20.28 -10.68 9.60
N THR A 103 -20.79 -9.74 8.80
CA THR A 103 -20.19 -9.09 7.62
C THR A 103 -18.69 -8.89 7.75
N ALA A 104 -18.24 -8.54 8.95
CA ALA A 104 -16.86 -8.41 9.33
C ALA A 104 -16.02 -9.68 9.14
N LEU A 105 -16.45 -10.79 9.74
CA LEU A 105 -15.77 -12.09 9.58
C LEU A 105 -15.81 -12.53 8.13
N ALA A 106 -16.95 -12.35 7.45
CA ALA A 106 -17.07 -12.71 6.04
C ALA A 106 -16.18 -11.87 5.12
N LEU A 107 -15.94 -10.60 5.43
CA LEU A 107 -14.98 -9.78 4.70
C LEU A 107 -13.55 -10.30 4.88
N ALA A 108 -13.15 -10.64 6.10
CA ALA A 108 -11.85 -11.26 6.38
C ALA A 108 -11.67 -12.59 5.65
N PHE A 109 -12.72 -13.44 5.64
CA PHE A 109 -12.74 -14.68 4.86
C PHE A 109 -12.68 -14.42 3.35
N SER A 110 -13.46 -13.47 2.83
CA SER A 110 -13.55 -13.19 1.39
C SER A 110 -12.26 -12.60 0.83
N THR A 111 -11.62 -11.70 1.57
CA THR A 111 -10.30 -11.15 1.19
C THR A 111 -9.20 -12.21 1.25
N THR A 112 -9.23 -13.11 2.25
CA THR A 112 -8.32 -14.26 2.30
C THR A 112 -8.56 -15.21 1.12
N LEU A 113 -9.83 -15.50 0.79
CA LEU A 113 -10.22 -16.32 -0.36
C LEU A 113 -9.72 -15.69 -1.67
N ALA A 114 -9.93 -14.38 -1.84
CA ALA A 114 -9.50 -13.63 -3.00
C ALA A 114 -7.96 -13.63 -3.15
N ALA A 115 -7.23 -13.42 -2.05
CA ALA A 115 -5.77 -13.49 -2.03
C ALA A 115 -5.22 -14.92 -2.28
N THR A 116 -5.96 -15.96 -1.88
CA THR A 116 -5.55 -17.36 -2.04
C THR A 116 -5.81 -17.89 -3.44
N ASN A 117 -7.00 -17.62 -3.98
CA ASN A 117 -7.50 -18.31 -5.16
C ASN A 117 -7.69 -17.41 -6.39
N GLY A 118 -7.77 -16.09 -6.18
CA GLY A 118 -7.95 -15.14 -7.29
C GLY A 118 -6.83 -15.26 -8.31
N ARG A 119 -7.13 -14.99 -9.58
CA ARG A 119 -6.15 -14.98 -10.67
C ARG A 119 -5.33 -16.29 -10.77
N GLY A 120 -5.98 -17.43 -10.56
CA GLY A 120 -5.32 -18.75 -10.61
C GLY A 120 -4.30 -18.98 -9.49
N GLY A 121 -4.48 -18.34 -8.34
CA GLY A 121 -3.56 -18.44 -7.19
C GLY A 121 -2.51 -17.33 -7.10
N LEU A 122 -2.48 -16.39 -8.06
CA LEU A 122 -1.70 -15.16 -7.92
C LEU A 122 -2.30 -14.20 -6.88
N GLY A 123 -3.58 -14.36 -6.59
CA GLY A 123 -4.37 -13.56 -5.67
C GLY A 123 -4.98 -12.33 -6.36
N THR A 124 -6.27 -12.11 -6.16
CA THR A 124 -6.93 -10.85 -6.52
C THR A 124 -6.28 -9.71 -5.76
N ILE A 125 -6.00 -8.60 -6.44
CA ILE A 125 -5.52 -7.39 -5.79
C ILE A 125 -6.70 -6.60 -5.23
N VAL A 126 -6.84 -6.63 -3.91
CA VAL A 126 -7.87 -5.86 -3.20
C VAL A 126 -7.33 -4.48 -2.88
N VAL A 127 -8.04 -3.43 -3.26
CA VAL A 127 -7.69 -2.03 -2.95
C VAL A 127 -8.79 -1.43 -2.09
N ALA A 128 -8.44 -0.75 -1.00
CA ALA A 128 -9.39 -0.17 -0.05
C ALA A 128 -9.07 1.29 0.26
N SER A 129 -10.11 2.12 0.42
CA SER A 129 -9.96 3.52 0.82
C SER A 129 -9.66 3.64 2.32
N GLY A 130 -8.72 4.51 2.71
CA GLY A 130 -8.29 4.66 4.11
C GLY A 130 -9.25 5.41 5.05
N GLY A 131 -10.31 6.02 4.53
CA GLY A 131 -11.32 6.72 5.33
C GLY A 131 -11.14 8.24 5.38
N ASN A 132 -12.22 8.94 5.75
CA ASN A 132 -12.37 10.39 5.56
C ASN A 132 -12.73 11.16 6.86
N GLN A 133 -12.45 10.59 8.03
CA GLN A 133 -12.87 11.11 9.33
C GLN A 133 -11.72 11.72 10.15
N ARG A 134 -10.60 12.12 9.52
CA ARG A 134 -9.45 12.68 10.25
C ARG A 134 -9.83 13.83 11.16
N HIS A 135 -10.69 14.74 10.69
CA HIS A 135 -11.20 15.88 11.46
C HIS A 135 -11.97 15.48 12.74
N LYS A 136 -12.34 14.21 12.90
CA LYS A 136 -12.96 13.63 14.10
C LYS A 136 -12.05 12.64 14.83
N GLY A 137 -10.74 12.66 14.56
CA GLY A 137 -9.81 11.68 15.13
C GLY A 137 -9.97 10.26 14.58
N GLY A 138 -10.48 10.13 13.34
CA GLY A 138 -10.60 8.85 12.65
C GLY A 138 -9.22 8.22 12.38
N ASN A 139 -9.19 6.90 12.32
CA ASN A 139 -7.96 6.12 12.13
C ASN A 139 -8.13 5.17 10.95
N ALA A 140 -7.11 5.06 10.10
CA ALA A 140 -7.11 4.17 8.94
C ALA A 140 -7.15 2.68 9.34
N GLN A 141 -6.93 2.35 10.60
CA GLN A 141 -7.09 1.00 11.15
C GLN A 141 -8.48 0.75 11.74
N GLY A 142 -9.44 1.67 11.62
CA GLY A 142 -10.72 1.57 12.32
C GLY A 142 -11.69 0.53 11.75
N SER A 143 -11.51 0.08 10.52
CA SER A 143 -12.45 -0.79 9.79
C SER A 143 -11.76 -2.12 9.39
N LEU A 144 -12.54 -3.18 9.15
CA LEU A 144 -11.95 -4.41 8.58
C LEU A 144 -11.63 -4.33 7.10
N THR A 145 -12.13 -3.29 6.42
CA THR A 145 -11.72 -3.03 5.03
C THR A 145 -10.29 -2.53 4.94
N ASN A 146 -9.75 -1.96 6.02
CA ASN A 146 -8.49 -1.23 5.98
C ASN A 146 -7.40 -1.78 6.94
N ASN A 147 -7.73 -2.51 8.01
CA ASN A 147 -6.72 -3.18 8.85
C ASN A 147 -6.32 -4.61 8.38
N ASN A 148 -6.30 -4.88 7.06
CA ASN A 148 -6.09 -6.21 6.51
C ASN A 148 -4.89 -6.29 5.56
N ARG A 149 -3.92 -7.17 5.85
CA ARG A 149 -2.71 -7.38 5.03
C ARG A 149 -2.97 -7.79 3.57
N HIS A 150 -4.17 -8.28 3.24
CA HIS A 150 -4.54 -8.68 1.88
C HIS A 150 -5.01 -7.51 1.02
N ALA A 151 -5.29 -6.35 1.62
CA ALA A 151 -5.72 -5.15 0.90
C ALA A 151 -4.58 -4.13 0.80
N ILE A 152 -4.57 -3.38 -0.30
CA ILE A 152 -3.80 -2.15 -0.46
C ILE A 152 -4.68 -1.03 0.10
N GLU A 153 -4.32 -0.52 1.27
CA GLU A 153 -5.02 0.63 1.83
C GLU A 153 -4.43 1.94 1.31
N VAL A 154 -5.33 2.83 0.85
CA VAL A 154 -4.97 4.03 0.09
C VAL A 154 -5.37 5.30 0.83
N ALA A 155 -4.38 6.14 1.12
CA ALA A 155 -4.57 7.49 1.62
C ALA A 155 -4.93 8.46 0.50
N ALA A 156 -5.54 9.59 0.85
CA ALA A 156 -5.81 10.68 -0.08
C ALA A 156 -4.85 11.84 0.11
N ILE A 157 -4.27 12.31 -1.00
CA ILE A 157 -3.52 13.56 -1.06
C ILE A 157 -4.52 14.69 -1.29
N ASN A 158 -4.46 15.70 -0.43
CA ASN A 158 -5.21 16.95 -0.58
C ASN A 158 -4.46 17.84 -1.59
N ALA A 159 -5.16 18.48 -2.53
CA ALA A 159 -4.49 19.28 -3.55
C ALA A 159 -3.92 20.56 -2.93
N LYS A 160 -2.68 20.96 -3.25
CA LYS A 160 -2.10 22.24 -2.78
C LYS A 160 -2.92 23.48 -3.21
N ALA A 161 -3.64 23.39 -4.33
CA ALA A 161 -4.52 24.47 -4.82
C ALA A 161 -5.74 24.75 -3.91
N ASP A 162 -6.12 23.80 -3.02
CA ASP A 162 -7.14 24.01 -1.97
C ASP A 162 -6.75 25.14 -0.98
N LEU A 163 -5.47 25.52 -0.92
CA LEU A 163 -4.99 26.57 -0.03
C LEU A 163 -5.18 28.00 -0.57
N SER A 164 -5.57 28.15 -1.85
CA SER A 164 -5.55 29.45 -2.53
C SER A 164 -6.90 29.96 -3.03
N VAL A 165 -7.97 29.16 -2.99
CA VAL A 165 -9.30 29.58 -3.48
C VAL A 165 -10.41 29.19 -2.48
N LEU A 166 -10.92 30.18 -1.76
CA LEU A 166 -12.21 30.19 -1.03
C LEU A 166 -12.48 29.03 -0.03
N GLN A 167 -11.70 29.02 1.06
CA GLN A 167 -12.08 28.93 2.49
C GLN A 167 -13.15 27.94 3.05
N ALA A 168 -13.71 26.99 2.30
CA ALA A 168 -14.74 26.06 2.83
C ALA A 168 -14.43 24.55 2.74
N ALA A 169 -13.24 24.14 2.28
CA ALA A 169 -12.79 22.73 2.30
C ALA A 169 -11.40 22.55 2.96
N THR A 170 -11.17 23.26 4.06
CA THR A 170 -9.83 23.60 4.57
C THR A 170 -9.22 22.63 5.59
N ALA A 171 -9.85 21.49 5.89
CA ALA A 171 -9.33 20.50 6.84
C ALA A 171 -8.95 19.18 6.13
N PRO A 172 -7.73 18.64 6.35
CA PRO A 172 -7.35 17.33 5.82
C PRO A 172 -8.35 16.25 6.27
N PHE A 173 -8.89 15.48 5.33
CA PHE A 173 -9.92 14.47 5.62
C PHE A 173 -9.36 13.04 5.73
N SER A 174 -8.24 12.74 5.06
CA SER A 174 -7.65 11.40 5.01
C SER A 174 -7.24 10.93 6.40
N ASN A 175 -7.81 9.81 6.86
CA ASN A 175 -7.43 9.22 8.14
C ASN A 175 -5.93 8.83 8.12
N PRO A 176 -5.18 9.11 9.20
CA PRO A 176 -3.85 8.55 9.37
C PRO A 176 -3.90 7.11 9.91
N GLY A 177 -2.89 6.31 9.59
CA GLY A 177 -2.76 4.94 10.08
C GLY A 177 -1.52 4.25 9.54
N SER A 178 -0.95 3.35 10.34
CA SER A 178 0.21 2.54 9.93
C SER A 178 -0.13 1.42 8.93
N SER A 179 -1.42 1.16 8.69
CA SER A 179 -1.93 0.20 7.71
C SER A 179 -1.92 0.74 6.27
N LEU A 180 -1.80 2.06 6.10
CA LEU A 180 -1.72 2.71 4.78
C LEU A 180 -0.47 2.22 4.02
N LEU A 181 -0.65 1.82 2.76
CA LEU A 181 0.47 1.41 1.91
C LEU A 181 0.97 2.58 1.06
N VAL A 182 0.07 3.29 0.39
CA VAL A 182 0.39 4.39 -0.53
C VAL A 182 -0.71 5.45 -0.48
N ALA A 183 -0.41 6.61 -1.06
CA ALA A 183 -1.34 7.70 -1.25
C ALA A 183 -1.58 7.98 -2.74
N ALA A 184 -2.75 8.49 -3.07
CA ALA A 184 -3.06 9.00 -4.40
C ALA A 184 -3.88 10.29 -4.30
N PRO A 185 -3.94 11.12 -5.37
CA PRO A 185 -4.80 12.29 -5.39
C PRO A 185 -6.25 11.93 -5.03
N GLY A 186 -6.79 12.58 -4.01
CA GLY A 186 -8.16 12.32 -3.55
C GLY A 186 -8.99 13.59 -3.36
N SER A 187 -8.43 14.77 -3.60
CA SER A 187 -9.14 16.06 -3.61
C SER A 187 -9.30 16.55 -5.05
N HIS A 188 -10.43 17.20 -5.34
CA HIS A 188 -10.71 17.84 -6.63
C HIS A 188 -10.55 16.90 -7.84
N VAL A 189 -10.98 15.64 -7.71
CA VAL A 189 -10.92 14.65 -8.79
C VAL A 189 -12.12 14.81 -9.72
N LEU A 190 -11.89 15.12 -11.00
CA LEU A 190 -12.94 15.10 -12.02
C LEU A 190 -13.32 13.65 -12.34
N SER A 191 -14.62 13.34 -12.34
CA SER A 191 -15.10 12.01 -12.73
C SER A 191 -16.49 12.04 -13.37
N SER A 192 -16.85 10.91 -14.00
CA SER A 192 -18.20 10.58 -14.47
C SER A 192 -19.22 10.65 -13.32
N GLY A 193 -20.48 10.94 -13.62
CA GLY A 193 -21.56 11.07 -12.64
C GLY A 193 -22.88 10.55 -13.18
N VAL A 194 -23.93 10.65 -12.38
CA VAL A 194 -25.29 10.30 -12.79
C VAL A 194 -26.07 11.59 -13.02
N SER A 195 -26.50 11.80 -14.26
CA SER A 195 -27.52 12.79 -14.61
C SER A 195 -28.80 12.06 -15.00
N LEU A 196 -29.92 12.51 -14.45
CA LEU A 196 -31.26 12.01 -14.75
C LEU A 196 -32.05 13.14 -15.40
N GLU A 197 -32.53 12.92 -16.61
CA GLU A 197 -33.50 13.82 -17.25
C GLU A 197 -34.92 13.33 -16.96
N ALA A 198 -35.72 14.19 -16.35
CA ALA A 198 -37.15 13.95 -16.17
C ALA A 198 -37.89 14.08 -17.50
N GLU A 199 -39.05 13.42 -17.62
CA GLU A 199 -39.90 13.42 -18.83
C GLU A 199 -40.29 14.82 -19.33
N ARG A 200 -40.19 15.86 -18.48
CA ARG A 200 -40.46 17.27 -18.81
C ARG A 200 -39.19 18.13 -18.98
N GLY A 201 -38.03 17.52 -19.18
CA GLY A 201 -36.76 18.19 -19.47
C GLY A 201 -35.99 18.73 -18.26
N ALA A 202 -36.44 18.46 -17.04
CA ALA A 202 -35.69 18.84 -15.83
C ALA A 202 -34.55 17.84 -15.58
N SER A 203 -33.32 18.31 -15.46
CA SER A 203 -32.16 17.47 -15.15
C SER A 203 -31.83 17.48 -13.65
N VAL A 204 -31.60 16.32 -13.06
CA VAL A 204 -31.13 16.15 -11.68
C VAL A 204 -29.78 15.43 -11.69
N GLY A 205 -28.79 16.00 -11.00
CA GLY A 205 -27.42 15.50 -11.02
C GLY A 205 -26.63 15.98 -12.23
N SER A 206 -25.40 15.48 -12.39
CA SER A 206 -24.49 15.86 -13.46
C SER A 206 -23.82 14.62 -14.04
N ALA A 207 -23.62 14.61 -15.37
CA ALA A 207 -22.87 13.56 -16.04
C ALA A 207 -21.38 13.61 -15.67
N TYR A 208 -20.90 14.75 -15.19
CA TYR A 208 -19.51 14.97 -14.78
C TYR A 208 -19.46 15.85 -13.53
N SER A 209 -18.62 15.48 -12.57
CA SER A 209 -18.50 16.24 -11.33
C SER A 209 -17.10 16.11 -10.75
N THR A 210 -16.65 17.20 -10.13
CA THR A 210 -15.48 17.19 -9.26
C THR A 210 -15.88 16.63 -7.90
N THR A 211 -15.05 15.75 -7.35
CA THR A 211 -15.34 15.02 -6.10
C THR A 211 -14.09 14.86 -5.25
N GLN A 212 -14.28 14.51 -3.97
CA GLN A 212 -13.20 14.36 -2.99
C GLN A 212 -13.45 13.20 -2.02
N GLY A 213 -12.36 12.65 -1.48
CA GLY A 213 -12.36 11.54 -0.54
C GLY A 213 -11.35 10.46 -0.92
N THR A 214 -10.93 9.66 0.06
CA THR A 214 -10.13 8.43 -0.16
C THR A 214 -10.82 7.44 -1.09
N SER A 215 -12.15 7.52 -1.22
CA SER A 215 -12.93 6.81 -2.23
C SER A 215 -12.52 7.09 -3.67
N PHE A 216 -11.83 8.20 -3.94
CA PHE A 216 -11.32 8.59 -5.26
C PHE A 216 -9.81 8.41 -5.40
N ALA A 217 -9.08 8.24 -4.29
CA ALA A 217 -7.68 7.83 -4.30
C ALA A 217 -7.54 6.32 -4.61
N ALA A 218 -8.36 5.47 -3.97
CA ALA A 218 -8.40 4.03 -4.20
C ALA A 218 -8.58 3.62 -5.69
N PRO A 219 -9.50 4.22 -6.47
CA PRO A 219 -9.64 3.90 -7.89
C PRO A 219 -8.43 4.33 -8.73
N ILE A 220 -7.71 5.41 -8.38
CA ILE A 220 -6.47 5.76 -9.09
C ILE A 220 -5.45 4.63 -8.90
N VAL A 221 -5.27 4.15 -7.67
CA VAL A 221 -4.37 3.01 -7.37
C VAL A 221 -4.83 1.76 -8.12
N SER A 222 -6.13 1.46 -8.12
CA SER A 222 -6.68 0.33 -8.87
C SER A 222 -6.37 0.40 -10.36
N GLY A 223 -6.45 1.59 -10.97
CA GLY A 223 -6.06 1.80 -12.36
C GLY A 223 -4.56 1.61 -12.59
N VAL A 224 -3.70 2.11 -11.71
CA VAL A 224 -2.25 1.88 -11.79
C VAL A 224 -1.91 0.40 -11.65
N VAL A 225 -2.57 -0.33 -10.75
CA VAL A 225 -2.43 -1.79 -10.63
C VAL A 225 -2.85 -2.49 -11.93
N ALA A 226 -3.91 -2.04 -12.60
CA ALA A 226 -4.30 -2.61 -13.89
C ALA A 226 -3.21 -2.41 -14.96
N LEU A 227 -2.54 -1.25 -14.99
CA LEU A 227 -1.39 -1.00 -15.86
C LEU A 227 -0.20 -1.91 -15.51
N MET A 228 0.06 -2.13 -14.21
CA MET A 228 1.10 -3.06 -13.76
C MET A 228 0.80 -4.50 -14.21
N LEU A 229 -0.45 -4.96 -14.08
CA LEU A 229 -0.87 -6.30 -14.51
C LEU A 229 -0.87 -6.44 -16.04
N GLN A 230 -1.14 -5.37 -16.78
CA GLN A 230 -1.01 -5.36 -18.23
C GLN A 230 0.45 -5.56 -18.65
N ALA A 231 1.38 -4.93 -17.94
CA ALA A 231 2.81 -5.07 -18.19
C ALA A 231 3.35 -6.44 -17.75
N ASN A 232 2.89 -6.95 -16.61
CA ASN A 232 3.28 -8.26 -16.10
C ASN A 232 2.08 -8.98 -15.45
N PRO A 233 1.39 -9.86 -16.20
CA PRO A 233 0.26 -10.61 -15.65
C PRO A 233 0.68 -11.67 -14.64
N GLY A 234 1.98 -12.00 -14.54
CA GLY A 234 2.51 -13.00 -13.62
C GLY A 234 2.72 -12.52 -12.18
N LEU A 235 2.50 -11.22 -11.90
CA LEU A 235 2.62 -10.65 -10.55
C LEU A 235 1.61 -11.28 -9.59
N GLY A 236 2.07 -11.72 -8.42
CA GLY A 236 1.21 -12.02 -7.29
C GLY A 236 0.79 -10.76 -6.55
N TYR A 237 -0.26 -10.85 -5.72
CA TYR A 237 -0.80 -9.68 -5.00
C TYR A 237 0.25 -9.02 -4.07
N ARG A 238 1.18 -9.81 -3.51
CA ARG A 238 2.26 -9.30 -2.64
C ARG A 238 3.34 -8.58 -3.44
N ASP A 239 3.62 -9.05 -4.67
CA ASP A 239 4.53 -8.37 -5.59
C ASP A 239 4.00 -6.97 -5.92
N VAL A 240 2.70 -6.86 -6.22
CA VAL A 240 2.04 -5.56 -6.48
C VAL A 240 2.19 -4.61 -5.29
N GLN A 241 1.93 -5.07 -4.07
CA GLN A 241 2.12 -4.26 -2.86
C GLN A 241 3.58 -3.80 -2.69
N GLN A 242 4.55 -4.69 -2.96
CA GLN A 242 5.97 -4.37 -2.86
C GLN A 242 6.38 -3.32 -3.91
N ILE A 243 5.96 -3.48 -5.17
CA ILE A 243 6.26 -2.54 -6.24
C ILE A 243 5.68 -1.16 -5.93
N LEU A 244 4.43 -1.08 -5.44
CA LEU A 244 3.82 0.19 -5.06
C LEU A 244 4.59 0.88 -3.94
N ALA A 245 5.07 0.15 -2.93
CA ALA A 245 5.90 0.70 -1.86
C ALA A 245 7.27 1.20 -2.38
N LEU A 246 7.93 0.41 -3.22
CA LEU A 246 9.27 0.75 -3.77
C LEU A 246 9.24 1.96 -4.72
N SER A 247 8.13 2.16 -5.42
CA SER A 247 7.98 3.22 -6.44
C SER A 247 7.32 4.50 -5.92
N ALA A 248 6.80 4.49 -4.69
CA ALA A 248 6.13 5.65 -4.11
C ALA A 248 7.10 6.81 -3.87
N ARG A 249 6.60 8.04 -4.04
CA ARG A 249 7.36 9.27 -3.84
C ARG A 249 6.87 10.05 -2.63
N ILE A 250 7.78 10.73 -1.94
CA ILE A 250 7.42 11.65 -0.85
C ILE A 250 6.40 12.69 -1.34
N VAL A 251 5.35 12.87 -0.53
CA VAL A 251 4.43 14.00 -0.67
C VAL A 251 5.03 15.20 0.05
N ASP A 252 5.18 16.30 -0.68
CA ASP A 252 5.64 17.58 -0.12
C ASP A 252 4.53 18.23 0.71
N ASP A 253 4.45 17.80 1.97
CA ASP A 253 3.53 18.27 3.00
C ASP A 253 4.33 18.55 4.28
N ALA A 254 4.46 19.82 4.66
CA ALA A 254 5.20 20.21 5.86
C ALA A 254 4.51 19.81 7.18
N SER A 255 3.24 19.39 7.13
CA SER A 255 2.47 18.97 8.30
C SER A 255 2.56 17.47 8.60
N THR A 256 3.14 16.69 7.68
CA THR A 256 3.36 15.26 7.89
C THR A 256 4.75 14.97 8.41
N GLN A 257 4.90 13.83 9.08
CA GLN A 257 6.18 13.31 9.51
C GLN A 257 6.57 12.11 8.65
N TRP A 258 7.76 12.19 8.06
CA TRP A 258 8.38 11.08 7.35
C TRP A 258 9.45 10.44 8.22
N ALA A 259 9.52 9.11 8.21
CA ALA A 259 10.60 8.35 8.81
C ALA A 259 11.10 7.29 7.84
N TYR A 260 12.41 7.05 7.83
CA TYR A 260 12.98 5.91 7.12
C TYR A 260 12.90 4.66 7.99
N ASN A 261 12.47 3.55 7.40
CA ASN A 261 12.46 2.27 8.08
C ASN A 261 13.86 1.62 8.11
N ALA A 262 14.00 0.48 8.78
CA ALA A 262 15.28 -0.22 8.89
C ALA A 262 15.58 -1.20 7.72
N GLY A 263 14.81 -1.12 6.63
CA GLY A 263 15.09 -1.85 5.40
C GLY A 263 16.43 -1.44 4.79
N ARG A 264 16.95 -2.25 3.87
CA ARG A 264 18.30 -2.03 3.28
C ARG A 264 18.36 -2.16 1.77
N ASN A 265 17.24 -2.45 1.13
CA ASN A 265 17.18 -2.82 -0.28
C ASN A 265 16.60 -1.73 -1.18
N TRP A 266 16.45 -0.49 -0.69
CA TRP A 266 15.87 0.62 -1.45
C TRP A 266 16.75 1.86 -1.39
N ASN A 267 17.23 2.33 -2.55
CA ASN A 267 18.07 3.53 -2.68
C ASN A 267 19.23 3.55 -1.63
N GLY A 268 19.93 2.42 -1.49
CA GLY A 268 21.04 2.27 -0.53
C GLY A 268 20.66 2.27 0.95
N GLY A 269 19.37 2.08 1.29
CA GLY A 269 18.91 2.03 2.68
C GLY A 269 17.43 1.65 2.82
N GLY A 270 16.77 2.23 3.83
CA GLY A 270 15.36 1.99 4.12
C GLY A 270 14.41 2.93 3.39
N MET A 271 13.18 2.48 3.19
CA MET A 271 12.09 3.23 2.56
C MET A 271 11.53 4.29 3.52
N HIS A 272 11.09 5.43 2.98
CA HIS A 272 10.35 6.41 3.76
C HIS A 272 8.90 5.96 3.97
N ALA A 273 8.35 6.20 5.15
CA ALA A 273 6.95 5.98 5.48
C ALA A 273 6.39 7.14 6.31
N SER A 274 5.10 7.40 6.15
CA SER A 274 4.31 8.37 6.90
C SER A 274 2.98 7.75 7.30
N HIS A 275 2.50 8.05 8.50
CA HIS A 275 1.15 7.66 8.93
C HIS A 275 0.06 8.38 8.14
N ASP A 276 0.35 9.46 7.41
CA ASP A 276 -0.63 10.16 6.58
C ASP A 276 -0.68 9.63 5.13
N TYR A 277 0.43 9.08 4.63
CA TYR A 277 0.62 8.79 3.21
C TYR A 277 1.16 7.38 2.90
N GLY A 278 1.38 6.53 3.91
CA GLY A 278 2.06 5.25 3.74
C GLY A 278 3.49 5.46 3.23
N PHE A 279 3.91 4.68 2.24
CA PHE A 279 5.18 4.90 1.53
C PHE A 279 5.16 6.15 0.63
N GLY A 280 4.00 6.77 0.39
CA GLY A 280 3.88 8.03 -0.33
C GLY A 280 3.02 7.95 -1.59
N MET A 281 3.10 9.01 -2.40
CA MET A 281 2.30 9.14 -3.60
C MET A 281 2.69 8.09 -4.63
N ILE A 282 1.70 7.40 -5.19
CA ILE A 282 1.94 6.46 -6.29
C ILE A 282 2.64 7.13 -7.48
N ASP A 283 3.54 6.38 -8.12
CA ASP A 283 4.16 6.75 -9.39
C ASP A 283 3.89 5.67 -10.42
N ALA A 284 2.95 5.95 -11.34
CA ALA A 284 2.51 4.96 -12.33
C ALA A 284 3.66 4.51 -13.25
N ARG A 285 4.57 5.41 -13.63
CA ARG A 285 5.71 5.07 -14.50
C ARG A 285 6.65 4.14 -13.75
N ALA A 286 7.12 4.53 -12.57
CA ALA A 286 8.07 3.73 -11.81
C ALA A 286 7.47 2.37 -11.41
N ALA A 287 6.19 2.32 -11.02
CA ALA A 287 5.50 1.07 -10.70
C ALA A 287 5.42 0.12 -11.91
N VAL A 288 5.04 0.63 -13.09
CA VAL A 288 4.97 -0.19 -14.31
C VAL A 288 6.36 -0.66 -14.75
N ARG A 289 7.39 0.18 -14.63
CA ARG A 289 8.77 -0.22 -14.97
C ARG A 289 9.31 -1.31 -14.06
N LEU A 290 9.07 -1.19 -12.75
CA LEU A 290 9.42 -2.27 -11.82
C LEU A 290 8.65 -3.55 -12.13
N ALA A 291 7.36 -3.46 -12.47
CA ALA A 291 6.56 -4.60 -12.88
C ALA A 291 7.12 -5.33 -14.11
N GLU A 292 7.59 -4.60 -15.13
CA GLU A 292 8.21 -5.17 -16.34
C GLU A 292 9.48 -5.98 -16.00
N SER A 293 10.27 -5.51 -15.04
CA SER A 293 11.50 -6.18 -14.58
C SER A 293 11.29 -7.26 -13.52
N TRP A 294 10.05 -7.44 -13.05
CA TRP A 294 9.79 -8.21 -11.83
C TRP A 294 9.88 -9.72 -12.07
N GLY A 295 10.83 -10.38 -11.38
CA GLY A 295 11.10 -11.81 -11.54
C GLY A 295 10.43 -12.74 -10.52
N SER A 296 9.97 -12.22 -9.37
CA SER A 296 9.35 -13.05 -8.33
C SER A 296 7.84 -13.23 -8.54
N ARG A 297 7.29 -14.22 -7.84
CA ARG A 297 5.85 -14.48 -7.77
C ARG A 297 5.44 -14.70 -6.32
N ALA A 298 5.33 -13.60 -5.57
CA ALA A 298 4.93 -13.62 -4.17
C ALA A 298 3.40 -13.67 -4.05
N THR A 299 2.89 -14.78 -3.53
CA THR A 299 1.46 -15.07 -3.39
C THR A 299 1.16 -15.54 -1.97
N LYS A 300 -0.09 -15.92 -1.71
CA LYS A 300 -0.48 -16.54 -0.43
C LYS A 300 0.21 -17.88 -0.21
N ALA A 301 0.49 -18.63 -1.27
CA ALA A 301 1.03 -19.99 -1.17
C ALA A 301 2.48 -20.04 -0.67
N ASN A 302 3.25 -18.96 -0.84
CA ASN A 302 4.65 -18.88 -0.42
C ASN A 302 4.91 -17.77 0.60
N GLU A 303 3.86 -17.31 1.30
CA GLU A 303 4.05 -16.44 2.46
C GLU A 303 4.70 -17.23 3.60
N ARG A 304 5.40 -16.51 4.47
CA ARG A 304 5.91 -17.01 5.75
C ARG A 304 5.32 -16.17 6.87
N LEU A 305 4.96 -16.85 7.96
CA LEU A 305 4.38 -16.26 9.16
C LEU A 305 5.23 -16.63 10.37
N LEU A 306 5.68 -15.62 11.11
CA LEU A 306 6.23 -15.78 12.45
C LEU A 306 5.25 -15.22 13.46
N THR A 307 5.05 -15.93 14.57
CA THR A 307 4.15 -15.50 15.64
C THR A 307 4.88 -15.55 16.98
N ALA A 308 4.74 -14.50 17.77
CA ALA A 308 5.10 -14.48 19.18
C ALA A 308 3.93 -13.90 19.98
N SER A 309 3.64 -14.48 21.15
CA SER A 309 2.59 -13.99 22.05
C SER A 309 3.19 -13.73 23.41
N SER A 310 2.69 -12.70 24.09
CA SER A 310 2.96 -12.55 25.51
C SER A 310 2.18 -13.61 26.30
N GLU A 311 2.75 -13.99 27.44
CA GLU A 311 1.96 -14.52 28.55
C GLU A 311 0.96 -13.45 29.04
N PRO A 312 -0.08 -13.84 29.82
CA PRO A 312 -0.93 -12.88 30.50
C PRO A 312 -0.09 -11.93 31.36
N VAL A 313 -0.15 -10.63 31.06
CA VAL A 313 0.71 -9.61 31.68
C VAL A 313 -0.03 -8.73 32.68
N ALA A 314 -1.33 -8.49 32.48
CA ALA A 314 -2.16 -7.61 33.32
C ALA A 314 -1.45 -6.27 33.68
N GLN A 315 -0.73 -5.71 32.70
CA GLN A 315 0.11 -4.53 32.89
C GLN A 315 -0.79 -3.29 33.01
N GLN A 316 -0.87 -2.74 34.23
CA GLN A 316 -1.54 -1.47 34.46
C GLN A 316 -0.69 -0.30 33.95
N VAL A 317 -1.32 0.64 33.27
CA VAL A 317 -0.71 1.88 32.77
C VAL A 317 -1.42 3.06 33.42
N ALA A 318 -0.81 3.63 34.45
CA ALA A 318 -1.35 4.79 35.15
C ALA A 318 -1.43 6.02 34.22
N ALA A 319 -2.29 6.98 34.57
CA ALA A 319 -2.46 8.21 33.80
C ALA A 319 -1.12 8.93 33.57
N GLY A 320 -0.86 9.34 32.33
CA GLY A 320 0.38 9.98 31.90
C GLY A 320 1.61 9.07 31.81
N GLN A 321 1.49 7.76 32.08
CA GLN A 321 2.60 6.81 32.00
C GLN A 321 2.64 6.06 30.67
N VAL A 322 3.82 5.47 30.40
CA VAL A 322 4.06 4.54 29.28
C VAL A 322 4.59 3.23 29.83
N ALA A 323 4.00 2.11 29.46
CA ALA A 323 4.54 0.79 29.68
C ALA A 323 5.16 0.25 28.38
N THR A 324 6.28 -0.45 28.47
CA THR A 324 6.95 -1.09 27.32
C THR A 324 7.03 -2.59 27.56
N LEU A 325 6.56 -3.38 26.59
CA LEU A 325 6.61 -4.84 26.63
C LEU A 325 7.35 -5.36 25.40
N SER A 326 8.09 -6.45 25.56
CA SER A 326 8.96 -6.97 24.51
C SER A 326 8.61 -8.41 24.12
N LEU A 327 8.76 -8.71 22.83
CA LEU A 327 8.80 -10.07 22.29
C LEU A 327 10.04 -10.22 21.41
N THR A 328 10.72 -11.36 21.49
CA THR A 328 11.91 -11.62 20.65
C THR A 328 11.53 -12.60 19.55
N LEU A 329 11.91 -12.28 18.32
CA LEU A 329 11.66 -13.12 17.14
C LEU A 329 12.99 -13.53 16.46
N PRO A 330 13.03 -14.70 15.82
CA PRO A 330 14.22 -15.21 15.12
C PRO A 330 14.47 -14.51 13.77
N ALA A 331 15.65 -14.77 13.20
CA ALA A 331 16.13 -14.21 11.93
C ALA A 331 15.66 -15.01 10.70
N ASP A 332 14.35 -15.14 10.50
CA ASP A 332 13.80 -16.05 9.49
C ASP A 332 13.08 -15.34 8.33
N LEU A 333 12.82 -14.03 8.45
CA LEU A 333 11.85 -13.35 7.61
C LEU A 333 12.32 -11.95 7.17
N LEU A 334 12.15 -11.63 5.89
CA LEU A 334 12.04 -10.27 5.39
C LEU A 334 10.58 -9.84 5.51
N VAL A 335 10.32 -8.87 6.38
CA VAL A 335 8.98 -8.43 6.77
C VAL A 335 8.28 -7.72 5.60
N GLU A 336 7.00 -8.01 5.39
CA GLU A 336 6.13 -7.29 4.45
C GLU A 336 4.97 -6.61 5.17
N HIS A 337 4.40 -7.29 6.17
CA HIS A 337 3.36 -6.77 7.05
C HIS A 337 3.63 -7.21 8.48
N VAL A 338 3.19 -6.39 9.42
CA VAL A 338 3.16 -6.71 10.84
C VAL A 338 1.72 -6.64 11.32
N GLU A 339 1.25 -7.64 12.05
CA GLU A 339 -0.03 -7.62 12.73
C GLU A 339 0.16 -7.69 14.25
N VAL A 340 -0.62 -6.92 14.98
CA VAL A 340 -0.56 -6.83 16.45
C VAL A 340 -1.96 -6.99 17.01
N ASP A 341 -2.23 -8.15 17.61
CA ASP A 341 -3.46 -8.33 18.39
C ASP A 341 -3.24 -7.81 19.80
N VAL A 342 -4.13 -6.96 20.27
CA VAL A 342 -4.12 -6.39 21.62
C VAL A 342 -5.39 -6.77 22.35
N HIS A 343 -5.23 -7.31 23.55
CA HIS A 343 -6.30 -7.51 24.52
C HIS A 343 -6.05 -6.59 25.72
N SER A 344 -7.01 -5.72 26.00
CA SER A 344 -6.90 -4.71 27.06
C SER A 344 -8.23 -4.42 27.72
N MET A 345 -8.17 -3.90 28.93
CA MET A 345 -9.29 -3.25 29.61
C MET A 345 -9.06 -1.73 29.59
N VAL A 346 -9.97 -0.99 28.98
CA VAL A 346 -9.89 0.46 28.83
C VAL A 346 -10.99 1.16 29.63
N GLY A 347 -10.63 2.16 30.42
CA GLY A 347 -11.59 3.07 31.05
C GLY A 347 -12.18 4.06 30.06
N ARG A 348 -11.39 4.45 29.04
CA ARG A 348 -11.79 5.26 27.88
C ARG A 348 -10.82 5.00 26.74
N LEU A 349 -11.32 4.60 25.57
CA LEU A 349 -10.48 4.22 24.43
C LEU A 349 -9.65 5.40 23.88
N GLY A 350 -10.19 6.61 23.89
CA GLY A 350 -9.50 7.85 23.47
C GLY A 350 -8.29 8.24 24.33
N ASP A 351 -8.01 7.54 25.44
CA ASP A 351 -6.81 7.75 26.26
C ASP A 351 -5.61 6.92 25.81
N MET A 352 -5.83 5.90 24.99
CA MET A 352 -4.83 4.90 24.64
C MET A 352 -4.05 5.31 23.40
N THR A 353 -2.72 5.28 23.50
CA THR A 353 -1.83 5.25 22.34
C THR A 353 -1.03 3.95 22.35
N LEU A 354 -0.97 3.28 21.19
CA LEU A 354 -0.18 2.08 20.94
C LEU A 354 0.89 2.37 19.90
N THR A 355 2.15 2.07 20.23
CA THR A 355 3.27 2.16 19.29
C THR A 355 4.06 0.87 19.27
N LEU A 356 4.24 0.28 18.10
CA LEU A 356 5.17 -0.82 17.89
C LEU A 356 6.53 -0.27 17.47
N VAL A 357 7.60 -0.84 18.02
CA VAL A 357 8.98 -0.53 17.68
C VAL A 357 9.68 -1.81 17.23
N SER A 358 10.26 -1.78 16.03
CA SER A 358 11.04 -2.91 15.50
C SER A 358 12.44 -2.98 16.11
N PRO A 359 13.16 -4.11 15.99
CA PRO A 359 14.56 -4.23 16.41
C PRO A 359 15.48 -3.20 15.76
N GLY A 360 15.16 -2.78 14.53
CA GLY A 360 15.87 -1.74 13.79
C GLY A 360 15.53 -0.31 14.24
N GLY A 361 14.61 -0.14 15.18
CA GLY A 361 14.20 1.16 15.73
C GLY A 361 13.07 1.85 14.97
N THR A 362 12.49 1.22 13.94
CA THR A 362 11.35 1.77 13.21
C THR A 362 10.11 1.79 14.08
N ARG A 363 9.37 2.89 14.07
CA ARG A 363 8.22 3.12 14.98
C ARG A 363 6.91 3.20 14.18
N SER A 364 5.93 2.40 14.59
CA SER A 364 4.58 2.35 14.01
C SER A 364 3.54 2.69 15.07
N VAL A 365 2.95 3.87 14.99
CA VAL A 365 1.75 4.21 15.77
C VAL A 365 0.56 3.42 15.23
N LEU A 366 0.05 2.49 16.03
CA LEU A 366 -1.04 1.58 15.68
C LEU A 366 -2.40 2.21 16.00
N LEU A 367 -2.48 2.86 17.16
CA LEU A 367 -3.63 3.58 17.67
C LEU A 367 -3.12 4.86 18.32
N ASP A 368 -3.72 6.00 18.01
CA ASP A 368 -3.42 7.25 18.69
C ASP A 368 -4.69 7.94 19.12
N ARG A 369 -5.05 7.80 20.40
CA ARG A 369 -6.14 8.52 21.06
C ARG A 369 -7.38 8.64 20.18
N THR A 370 -7.85 7.51 19.66
CA THR A 370 -8.91 7.47 18.62
C THR A 370 -10.11 8.32 19.02
N GLY A 371 -10.71 8.98 18.02
CA GLY A 371 -11.83 9.89 18.23
C GLY A 371 -11.44 11.29 18.71
N LYS A 372 -10.18 11.51 19.12
CA LYS A 372 -9.68 12.86 19.45
C LYS A 372 -9.33 13.61 18.17
N ALA A 373 -9.99 14.73 17.91
CA ALA A 373 -9.74 15.53 16.73
C ALA A 373 -8.31 16.11 16.73
N PRO A 374 -7.59 16.13 15.60
CA PRO A 374 -6.27 16.74 15.51
C PRO A 374 -6.30 18.21 15.93
N GLY A 375 -5.36 18.62 16.78
CA GLY A 375 -5.27 20.01 17.28
C GLY A 375 -6.31 20.41 18.32
N SER A 376 -7.18 19.48 18.74
CA SER A 376 -8.15 19.73 19.83
C SER A 376 -7.46 19.87 21.20
N GLY A 377 -8.07 20.66 22.08
CA GLY A 377 -7.62 20.88 23.46
C GLY A 377 -7.82 19.65 24.35
N ASP A 378 -7.45 19.76 25.62
CA ASP A 378 -7.54 18.66 26.59
C ASP A 378 -8.99 18.28 26.97
N ASP A 379 -9.96 19.10 26.60
CA ASP A 379 -11.40 18.85 26.75
C ASP A 379 -11.93 17.79 25.77
N ASP A 380 -11.28 17.64 24.61
CA ASP A 380 -11.53 16.51 23.71
C ASP A 380 -10.74 15.27 24.19
N LEU A 381 -11.48 14.36 24.81
CA LEU A 381 -10.97 13.12 25.38
C LEU A 381 -11.04 11.95 24.39
N GLY A 382 -11.50 12.19 23.16
CA GLY A 382 -11.70 11.19 22.12
C GLY A 382 -12.82 10.20 22.41
N ASP A 383 -12.66 8.98 21.89
CA ASP A 383 -13.67 7.92 21.97
C ASP A 383 -13.95 7.51 23.42
N SER A 384 -15.21 7.66 23.83
CA SER A 384 -15.67 7.42 25.20
C SER A 384 -15.95 5.96 25.54
N ARG A 385 -15.81 5.03 24.59
CA ARG A 385 -16.03 3.59 24.85
C ARG A 385 -15.09 3.07 25.93
N SER A 386 -15.63 2.20 26.77
CA SER A 386 -14.94 1.57 27.90
C SER A 386 -15.24 0.07 27.96
N GLY A 387 -14.44 -0.67 28.74
CA GLY A 387 -14.56 -2.11 28.92
C GLY A 387 -13.47 -2.90 28.21
N ALA A 388 -13.77 -4.15 27.86
CA ALA A 388 -12.84 -5.00 27.12
C ALA A 388 -12.65 -4.48 25.70
N PHE A 389 -11.40 -4.32 25.31
CA PHE A 389 -10.99 -3.92 23.96
C PHE A 389 -10.05 -4.99 23.40
N LYS A 390 -10.55 -5.71 22.39
CA LYS A 390 -9.83 -6.74 21.64
C LYS A 390 -9.77 -6.33 20.18
N TYR A 391 -8.58 -6.06 19.67
CA TYR A 391 -8.43 -5.60 18.29
C TYR A 391 -7.11 -6.04 17.68
N GLY A 392 -7.16 -6.36 16.39
CA GLY A 392 -5.98 -6.62 15.56
C GLY A 392 -5.60 -5.39 14.76
N PHE A 393 -4.39 -4.89 14.95
CA PHE A 393 -3.80 -3.80 14.18
C PHE A 393 -2.84 -4.36 13.13
N MET A 394 -2.53 -3.56 12.12
CA MET A 394 -1.55 -3.87 11.08
C MET A 394 -0.58 -2.70 10.87
N SER A 395 0.64 -2.98 10.44
CA SER A 395 1.58 -1.97 9.96
C SER A 395 2.31 -2.42 8.69
N THR A 396 2.41 -1.51 7.73
CA THR A 396 3.22 -1.65 6.51
C THR A 396 4.62 -1.06 6.68
N HIS A 397 4.86 -0.23 7.71
CA HIS A 397 6.07 0.59 7.83
C HIS A 397 7.36 -0.24 7.99
N HIS A 398 7.23 -1.48 8.44
CA HIS A 398 8.35 -2.39 8.66
C HIS A 398 8.78 -3.20 7.44
N ARG A 399 8.23 -2.89 6.26
CA ARG A 399 8.51 -3.61 5.02
C ARG A 399 10.00 -3.61 4.70
N ALA A 400 10.50 -4.77 4.27
CA ALA A 400 11.90 -5.09 3.99
C ALA A 400 12.85 -5.08 5.20
N GLU A 401 12.35 -4.90 6.42
CA GLU A 401 13.15 -5.13 7.63
C GLU A 401 13.36 -6.64 7.88
N ARG A 402 14.45 -6.98 8.55
CA ARG A 402 14.68 -8.35 9.06
C ARG A 402 13.89 -8.54 10.36
N SER A 403 13.26 -9.70 10.53
CA SER A 403 12.46 -10.02 11.72
C SER A 403 13.24 -10.14 13.03
N ALA A 404 14.54 -10.35 12.94
CA ALA A 404 15.39 -10.75 14.06
C ALA A 404 15.49 -9.70 15.16
N GLY A 405 15.28 -10.12 16.40
CA GLY A 405 15.58 -9.32 17.59
C GLY A 405 14.35 -8.94 18.40
N GLU A 406 14.52 -7.91 19.22
CA GLU A 406 13.52 -7.46 20.20
C GLU A 406 12.52 -6.48 19.56
N TRP A 407 11.25 -6.87 19.52
CA TRP A 407 10.12 -6.04 19.14
C TRP A 407 9.44 -5.52 20.40
N LYS A 408 9.13 -4.21 20.44
CA LYS A 408 8.56 -3.55 21.62
C LYS A 408 7.19 -2.98 21.33
N LEU A 409 6.22 -3.29 22.19
CA LEU A 409 4.93 -2.62 22.25
C LEU A 409 4.95 -1.59 23.37
N GLU A 410 4.84 -0.33 23.01
CA GLU A 410 4.65 0.78 23.93
C GLU A 410 3.16 1.09 24.07
N VAL A 411 2.67 1.06 25.31
CA VAL A 411 1.29 1.39 25.67
C VAL A 411 1.31 2.64 26.54
N ARG A 412 0.73 3.73 26.04
CA ARG A 412 0.65 5.01 26.73
C ARG A 412 -0.78 5.31 27.14
N ASN A 413 -0.94 5.81 28.37
CA ASN A 413 -2.19 6.37 28.86
C ASN A 413 -2.11 7.91 28.86
N ALA A 414 -3.19 8.58 28.48
CA ALA A 414 -3.28 10.04 28.50
C ALA A 414 -3.07 10.62 29.91
N VAL A 415 -2.64 11.88 30.00
CA VAL A 415 -2.31 12.55 31.28
C VAL A 415 -3.52 12.60 32.23
N ALA A 416 -4.72 12.86 31.71
CA ALA A 416 -5.98 12.79 32.44
C ALA A 416 -6.76 11.49 32.13
N GLY A 417 -6.01 10.41 31.88
CA GLY A 417 -6.56 9.14 31.42
C GLY A 417 -7.25 8.32 32.51
N LEU A 418 -8.26 7.56 32.11
CA LEU A 418 -8.91 6.57 32.96
C LEU A 418 -8.06 5.28 33.05
N PRO A 419 -8.39 4.33 33.96
CA PRO A 419 -7.61 3.09 34.11
C PRO A 419 -7.42 2.35 32.78
N LEU A 420 -6.17 1.99 32.47
CA LEU A 420 -5.78 1.24 31.27
C LEU A 420 -4.97 0.02 31.71
N THR A 421 -5.38 -1.17 31.29
CA THR A 421 -4.65 -2.41 31.55
C THR A 421 -4.44 -3.16 30.24
N LEU A 422 -3.19 -3.52 29.94
CA LEU A 422 -2.87 -4.45 28.85
C LEU A 422 -2.83 -5.87 29.41
N ASP A 423 -3.71 -6.74 28.93
CA ASP A 423 -3.82 -8.11 29.42
C ASP A 423 -2.91 -9.06 28.64
N ARG A 424 -2.88 -8.91 27.31
CA ARG A 424 -2.10 -9.75 26.40
C ARG A 424 -1.89 -9.05 25.08
N TRP A 425 -0.80 -9.39 24.39
CA TRP A 425 -0.64 -9.06 22.99
C TRP A 425 0.01 -10.18 22.20
N THR A 426 -0.23 -10.21 20.89
CA THR A 426 0.39 -11.15 19.95
C THR A 426 0.92 -10.39 18.76
N LEU A 427 2.18 -10.66 18.41
CA LEU A 427 2.86 -10.13 17.25
C LEU A 427 2.92 -11.20 16.16
N ARG A 428 2.49 -10.85 14.96
CA ARG A 428 2.64 -11.67 13.75
C ARG A 428 3.40 -10.90 12.70
N LEU A 429 4.49 -11.48 12.20
CA LEU A 429 5.23 -10.95 11.06
C LEU A 429 4.93 -11.82 9.85
N VAL A 430 4.49 -11.19 8.76
CA VAL A 430 4.22 -11.85 7.48
C VAL A 430 5.20 -11.32 6.45
N GLY A 431 5.78 -12.21 5.65
CA GLY A 431 6.70 -11.82 4.59
C GLY A 431 7.29 -12.99 3.83
N SER A 432 8.51 -12.79 3.34
CA SER A 432 9.26 -13.76 2.54
C SER A 432 10.44 -14.32 3.33
N PRO A 433 10.87 -15.57 3.07
CA PRO A 433 12.07 -16.10 3.69
C PRO A 433 13.28 -15.25 3.29
N GLY A 434 14.22 -15.06 4.21
CA GLY A 434 15.52 -14.48 3.85
C GLY A 434 16.27 -15.41 2.91
N THR A 435 16.69 -14.90 1.74
CA THR A 435 17.60 -15.60 0.82
C THR A 435 18.99 -14.99 0.87
N THR A 436 19.98 -15.71 0.35
CA THR A 436 21.29 -15.13 0.06
C THR A 436 21.25 -14.20 -1.15
N ASP A 437 20.23 -14.34 -2.01
CA ASP A 437 20.06 -13.52 -3.19
C ASP A 437 19.27 -12.26 -2.82
N ASP A 438 19.89 -11.09 -2.96
CA ASP A 438 19.29 -9.79 -2.72
C ASP A 438 18.91 -9.08 -4.04
N VAL A 439 17.88 -8.24 -3.97
CA VAL A 439 17.56 -7.28 -5.04
C VAL A 439 17.56 -5.88 -4.45
N TYR A 440 18.45 -5.02 -4.95
CA TYR A 440 18.59 -3.63 -4.56
C TYR A 440 17.87 -2.74 -5.57
N TYR A 441 16.81 -2.08 -5.13
CA TYR A 441 15.96 -1.26 -5.97
C TYR A 441 16.40 0.21 -5.92
N PHE A 442 16.49 0.85 -7.08
CA PHE A 442 16.81 2.26 -7.22
C PHE A 442 15.71 3.01 -7.97
N THR A 443 15.39 4.21 -7.49
CA THR A 443 14.43 5.14 -8.10
C THR A 443 15.11 6.49 -8.37
N ASP A 444 14.38 7.41 -9.02
CA ASP A 444 14.87 8.77 -9.25
C ASP A 444 15.14 9.57 -7.96
N ASP A 445 14.63 9.12 -6.81
CA ASP A 445 14.87 9.77 -5.52
C ASP A 445 16.29 9.54 -4.98
N TYR A 446 17.03 8.56 -5.52
CA TYR A 446 18.36 8.17 -5.01
C TYR A 446 19.32 9.35 -4.84
N ALA A 447 19.37 10.27 -5.80
CA ALA A 447 20.29 11.41 -5.75
C ALA A 447 19.99 12.35 -4.57
N ASN A 448 18.72 12.62 -4.29
CA ASN A 448 18.30 13.44 -3.15
C ASN A 448 18.61 12.72 -1.84
N LEU A 449 18.36 11.41 -1.78
CA LEU A 449 18.59 10.59 -0.59
C LEU A 449 20.07 10.48 -0.22
N VAL A 450 20.96 10.41 -1.21
CA VAL A 450 22.41 10.44 -0.97
C VAL A 450 22.87 11.81 -0.48
N ALA A 451 22.27 12.90 -0.99
CA ALA A 451 22.56 14.24 -0.51
C ALA A 451 22.14 14.42 0.97
N GLU A 452 21.01 13.84 1.38
CA GLU A 452 20.55 13.82 2.77
C GLU A 452 21.38 12.90 3.67
N ASN A 453 21.73 11.70 3.16
CA ASN A 453 22.49 10.70 3.89
C ASN A 453 23.54 10.05 2.97
N PRO A 454 24.79 10.54 3.00
CA PRO A 454 25.89 10.00 2.18
C PRO A 454 26.17 8.52 2.40
N GLY A 455 25.74 7.93 3.54
CA GLY A 455 25.88 6.50 3.81
C GLY A 455 25.15 5.60 2.79
N ARG A 456 24.15 6.14 2.09
CA ARG A 456 23.42 5.44 1.02
C ARG A 456 24.25 5.22 -0.25
N ALA A 457 25.39 5.90 -0.40
CA ALA A 457 26.25 5.82 -1.59
C ALA A 457 27.20 4.61 -1.60
N LYS A 458 27.02 3.66 -0.66
CA LYS A 458 27.78 2.41 -0.62
C LYS A 458 26.84 1.22 -0.62
N LEU A 459 27.03 0.32 -1.58
CA LEU A 459 26.35 -0.96 -1.67
C LEU A 459 27.32 -2.09 -1.33
N ASP A 460 27.03 -2.78 -0.23
CA ASP A 460 27.86 -3.85 0.32
C ASP A 460 26.94 -4.94 0.88
N ASP A 461 26.89 -6.10 0.24
CA ASP A 461 25.97 -7.18 0.55
C ASP A 461 26.07 -7.65 2.01
N ALA A 462 27.27 -7.72 2.59
CA ALA A 462 27.44 -8.07 4.01
C ALA A 462 26.79 -7.04 4.97
N ILE A 463 26.65 -5.80 4.52
CA ILE A 463 26.03 -4.70 5.27
C ILE A 463 24.54 -4.60 4.92
N SER A 464 24.16 -4.86 3.68
CA SER A 464 22.79 -4.72 3.20
C SER A 464 21.93 -5.97 3.43
N GLY A 465 22.55 -7.13 3.64
CA GLY A 465 21.87 -8.41 3.67
C GLY A 465 22.69 -9.56 4.26
N THR A 466 22.61 -10.72 3.61
CA THR A 466 23.31 -11.94 4.02
C THR A 466 24.35 -12.24 2.95
N ALA A 467 25.63 -12.02 3.28
CA ALA A 467 26.72 -12.12 2.33
C ALA A 467 26.68 -13.40 1.47
N GLY A 468 26.75 -13.21 0.15
CA GLY A 468 26.75 -14.28 -0.84
C GLY A 468 25.61 -14.12 -1.86
N GLY A 469 25.20 -15.25 -2.44
CA GLY A 469 24.10 -15.30 -3.39
C GLY A 469 24.35 -14.62 -4.74
N ARG A 470 23.28 -14.50 -5.52
CA ARG A 470 23.24 -13.86 -6.84
C ARG A 470 22.41 -12.57 -6.78
N ASN A 471 23.06 -11.50 -6.36
CA ASN A 471 22.47 -10.21 -6.12
C ASN A 471 22.23 -9.41 -7.40
N THR A 472 21.15 -8.66 -7.38
CA THR A 472 20.66 -7.86 -8.52
C THR A 472 20.57 -6.40 -8.12
N LEU A 473 21.14 -5.51 -8.93
CA LEU A 473 20.85 -4.09 -8.88
C LEU A 473 19.75 -3.81 -9.91
N ASN A 474 18.58 -3.39 -9.42
CA ASN A 474 17.43 -3.07 -10.25
C ASN A 474 17.14 -1.56 -10.21
N ALA A 475 17.47 -0.87 -11.30
CA ALA A 475 17.24 0.55 -11.52
C ALA A 475 16.14 0.79 -12.56
N ALA A 476 15.23 -0.16 -12.79
CA ALA A 476 14.16 -0.02 -13.80
C ALA A 476 13.26 1.21 -13.55
N ALA A 477 13.09 1.63 -12.29
CA ALA A 477 12.32 2.83 -11.94
C ALA A 477 13.04 4.15 -12.26
N VAL A 478 14.34 4.13 -12.56
CA VAL A 478 15.11 5.34 -12.87
C VAL A 478 14.79 5.81 -14.28
N SER A 479 14.41 7.08 -14.44
CA SER A 479 14.03 7.66 -15.74
C SER A 479 15.21 8.14 -16.57
N ARG A 480 16.39 8.30 -15.94
CA ARG A 480 17.58 8.90 -16.54
C ARG A 480 18.63 7.82 -16.82
N SER A 481 19.55 8.13 -17.72
CA SER A 481 20.72 7.29 -18.00
C SER A 481 21.50 6.96 -16.72
N ILE A 482 21.88 5.70 -16.58
CA ILE A 482 22.78 5.19 -15.55
C ILE A 482 24.06 4.64 -16.18
N SER A 483 25.13 4.61 -15.40
CA SER A 483 26.36 3.92 -15.77
C SER A 483 26.78 3.04 -14.61
N VAL A 484 26.93 1.73 -14.83
CA VAL A 484 27.29 0.77 -13.80
C VAL A 484 28.42 -0.11 -14.29
N ASP A 485 29.54 -0.09 -13.58
CA ASP A 485 30.69 -0.94 -13.83
C ASP A 485 30.96 -1.84 -12.63
N LEU A 486 30.51 -3.09 -12.73
CA LEU A 486 30.70 -4.10 -11.69
C LEU A 486 32.15 -4.58 -11.58
N ALA A 487 32.99 -4.38 -12.61
CA ALA A 487 34.39 -4.75 -12.56
C ALA A 487 35.21 -3.74 -11.76
N SER A 488 34.91 -2.44 -11.90
CA SER A 488 35.54 -1.39 -11.10
C SER A 488 34.83 -1.12 -9.77
N GLY A 489 33.56 -1.54 -9.63
CA GLY A 489 32.72 -1.24 -8.47
C GLY A 489 32.18 0.19 -8.49
N SER A 490 32.25 0.90 -9.62
CA SER A 490 31.80 2.28 -9.74
C SER A 490 30.45 2.35 -10.47
N ALA A 491 29.53 3.14 -9.95
CA ALA A 491 28.24 3.39 -10.59
C ALA A 491 27.81 4.85 -10.47
N SER A 492 26.98 5.29 -11.40
CA SER A 492 26.21 6.53 -11.36
C SER A 492 24.75 6.20 -11.63
N ILE A 493 23.89 6.48 -10.64
CA ILE A 493 22.45 6.19 -10.68
C ILE A 493 21.73 7.50 -10.38
N ALA A 494 20.72 7.84 -11.19
CA ALA A 494 19.96 9.09 -11.06
C ALA A 494 20.84 10.37 -10.97
N GLY A 495 22.07 10.33 -11.47
CA GLY A 495 23.05 11.43 -11.39
C GLY A 495 23.92 11.47 -10.12
N ALA A 496 23.76 10.53 -9.19
CA ALA A 496 24.60 10.41 -8.00
C ALA A 496 25.53 9.18 -8.08
N ALA A 497 26.72 9.28 -7.48
CA ALA A 497 27.67 8.17 -7.44
C ALA A 497 27.18 7.06 -6.48
N LEU A 498 27.51 5.81 -6.82
CA LEU A 498 27.34 4.64 -5.98
C LEU A 498 28.63 3.81 -6.02
N THR A 499 29.16 3.45 -4.86
CA THR A 499 30.27 2.51 -4.73
C THR A 499 29.72 1.13 -4.44
N ILE A 500 30.08 0.14 -5.27
CA ILE A 500 29.66 -1.25 -5.16
C ILE A 500 30.89 -2.09 -4.80
N THR A 501 30.81 -2.88 -3.73
CA THR A 501 31.87 -3.84 -3.42
C THR A 501 32.05 -4.82 -4.60
N PRO A 502 33.22 -4.90 -5.26
CA PRO A 502 33.40 -5.76 -6.43
C PRO A 502 33.05 -7.22 -6.13
N GLY A 503 32.26 -7.83 -7.01
CA GLY A 503 31.77 -9.20 -6.85
C GLY A 503 30.55 -9.36 -5.94
N SER A 504 30.07 -8.31 -5.27
CA SER A 504 28.84 -8.38 -4.45
C SER A 504 27.56 -8.38 -5.27
N VAL A 505 27.57 -7.83 -6.50
CA VAL A 505 26.42 -7.79 -7.41
C VAL A 505 26.77 -8.50 -8.72
N GLN A 506 25.83 -9.27 -9.26
CA GLN A 506 26.05 -10.06 -10.48
C GLN A 506 25.07 -9.71 -11.59
N ASN A 507 23.86 -9.23 -11.27
CA ASN A 507 22.86 -8.88 -12.26
C ASN A 507 22.57 -7.38 -12.25
N LEU A 508 22.38 -6.80 -13.42
CA LEU A 508 22.00 -5.41 -13.61
C LEU A 508 20.72 -5.31 -14.43
N ILE A 509 19.79 -4.50 -13.96
CA ILE A 509 18.58 -4.10 -14.68
C ILE A 509 18.54 -2.57 -14.68
N SER A 510 18.41 -1.95 -15.85
CA SER A 510 18.31 -0.51 -16.01
C SER A 510 16.95 -0.08 -16.59
N GLY A 511 16.79 1.23 -16.82
CA GLY A 511 15.49 1.88 -16.94
C GLY A 511 15.16 2.33 -18.36
N ASP A 512 14.69 3.58 -18.47
CA ASP A 512 14.30 4.19 -19.75
C ASP A 512 15.43 5.00 -20.41
N GLY A 513 16.58 5.13 -19.74
CA GLY A 513 17.72 5.93 -20.19
C GLY A 513 18.60 5.25 -21.23
N ASP A 514 19.54 6.00 -21.80
CA ASP A 514 20.63 5.44 -22.59
C ASP A 514 21.71 4.96 -21.62
N ASP A 515 21.66 3.69 -21.23
CA ASP A 515 22.41 3.15 -20.10
C ASP A 515 23.72 2.47 -20.51
N THR A 516 24.71 2.50 -19.62
CA THR A 516 25.97 1.77 -19.78
C THR A 516 26.11 0.73 -18.68
N LEU A 517 26.06 -0.56 -19.03
CA LEU A 517 26.15 -1.68 -18.09
C LEU A 517 27.37 -2.54 -18.40
N ILE A 518 28.29 -2.63 -17.45
CA ILE A 518 29.51 -3.45 -17.55
C ILE A 518 29.46 -4.53 -16.48
N ALA A 519 29.46 -5.78 -16.93
CA ALA A 519 29.47 -6.96 -16.07
C ALA A 519 30.82 -7.13 -15.36
N GLY A 520 30.77 -7.80 -14.20
CA GLY A 520 31.96 -8.25 -13.49
C GLY A 520 32.61 -9.49 -14.13
N PRO A 521 33.60 -10.10 -13.45
CA PRO A 521 34.31 -11.27 -13.98
C PRO A 521 33.47 -12.56 -14.02
N THR A 522 32.35 -12.62 -13.31
CA THR A 522 31.44 -13.77 -13.25
C THR A 522 30.23 -13.58 -14.17
N GLY A 523 29.52 -14.68 -14.48
CA GLY A 523 28.37 -14.64 -15.40
C GLY A 523 27.27 -13.70 -14.91
N ALA A 524 26.98 -12.66 -15.69
CA ALA A 524 26.01 -11.62 -15.37
C ALA A 524 24.78 -11.67 -16.28
N LEU A 525 23.61 -11.36 -15.70
CA LEU A 525 22.44 -10.92 -16.45
C LEU A 525 22.53 -9.39 -16.58
N LEU A 526 22.53 -8.88 -17.81
CA LEU A 526 22.38 -7.44 -18.07
C LEU A 526 21.08 -7.23 -18.85
N ASP A 527 20.17 -6.48 -18.27
CA ASP A 527 18.95 -5.99 -18.90
C ASP A 527 19.05 -4.47 -19.00
N GLY A 528 19.15 -3.96 -20.23
CA GLY A 528 19.24 -2.53 -20.49
C GLY A 528 17.90 -1.80 -20.42
N GLY A 529 16.77 -2.51 -20.28
CA GLY A 529 15.46 -1.88 -20.37
C GLY A 529 15.19 -1.25 -21.73
N ARG A 530 14.64 -0.02 -21.73
CA ARG A 530 14.42 0.79 -22.94
C ARG A 530 15.65 1.67 -23.23
N GLY A 531 15.60 2.50 -24.28
CA GLY A 531 16.71 3.39 -24.64
C GLY A 531 17.79 2.73 -25.51
N TYR A 532 18.86 3.47 -25.80
CA TYR A 532 20.02 3.00 -26.54
C TYR A 532 21.15 2.61 -25.59
N ASN A 533 21.26 1.32 -25.31
CA ASN A 533 22.11 0.81 -24.24
C ASN A 533 23.45 0.26 -24.73
N LEU A 534 24.50 0.51 -23.95
CA LEU A 534 25.80 -0.16 -24.09
C LEU A 534 25.90 -1.27 -23.05
N LEU A 535 25.94 -2.52 -23.51
CA LEU A 535 26.06 -3.71 -22.65
C LEU A 535 27.41 -4.38 -22.90
N LYS A 536 28.27 -4.44 -21.89
CA LYS A 536 29.55 -5.13 -21.95
C LYS A 536 29.55 -6.34 -21.02
N GLY A 537 29.48 -7.53 -21.62
CA GLY A 537 29.52 -8.80 -20.90
C GLY A 537 30.90 -9.18 -20.37
N GLY A 538 30.90 -10.00 -19.30
CA GLY A 538 32.07 -10.72 -18.80
C GLY A 538 32.08 -12.20 -19.26
N GLY A 539 32.84 -13.05 -18.57
CA GLY A 539 32.82 -14.50 -18.84
C GLY A 539 31.44 -15.11 -18.56
N GLY A 540 30.84 -15.79 -19.54
CA GLY A 540 29.53 -16.46 -19.38
C GLY A 540 28.29 -15.56 -19.49
N TYR A 541 28.43 -14.40 -20.14
CA TYR A 541 27.38 -13.40 -20.37
C TYR A 541 26.13 -13.92 -21.12
N ARG A 542 24.93 -13.49 -20.68
CA ARG A 542 23.66 -13.66 -21.41
C ARG A 542 22.94 -12.30 -21.56
N PRO A 543 22.86 -11.72 -22.77
CA PRO A 543 22.07 -10.50 -23.01
C PRO A 543 20.57 -10.79 -23.01
N LEU A 544 19.79 -9.92 -22.37
CA LEU A 544 18.36 -9.74 -22.64
C LEU A 544 18.21 -8.35 -23.28
N CYS A 545 17.73 -8.31 -24.53
CA CYS A 545 17.50 -7.07 -25.26
C CYS A 545 16.02 -6.99 -25.63
N HIS A 546 15.38 -5.86 -25.34
CA HIS A 546 14.07 -5.54 -25.86
C HIS A 546 14.15 -5.23 -27.38
N PRO A 547 13.12 -5.59 -28.17
CA PRO A 547 13.17 -5.64 -29.64
C PRO A 547 13.42 -4.31 -30.39
N GLN A 548 13.66 -3.19 -29.71
CA GLN A 548 13.92 -1.88 -30.35
C GLN A 548 15.30 -1.27 -30.08
N ALA A 549 16.20 -1.90 -29.31
CA ALA A 549 17.26 -1.15 -28.62
C ALA A 549 18.74 -1.57 -28.81
N CYS A 550 19.08 -2.69 -29.46
CA CYS A 550 20.47 -3.19 -29.47
C CYS A 550 21.10 -3.23 -30.88
N ARG A 551 22.24 -2.55 -31.08
CA ARG A 551 23.25 -2.94 -32.08
C ARG A 551 24.27 -3.83 -31.37
N ARG A 552 24.47 -5.04 -31.92
CA ARG A 552 25.46 -6.01 -31.44
C ARG A 552 26.89 -5.55 -31.71
#